data_AF-A0A2Z5YW93-F1
#
_entry.id   AF-A0A2Z5YW93-F1
#
_cell.length_a   1.000
_cell.length_b   1.000
_cell.length_c   1.000
_cell.angle_alpha   90.00
_cell.angle_beta   90.00
_cell.angle_gamma   90.00
#
_symmetry.space_group_name_H-M   'P 1'
#
loop_
_entity.id
_entity.type
_entity.pdbx_description
1 polymer ?
#
loop_
_entity_poly.entity_id
_entity_poly.type
_entity_poly.pdbx_seq_one_letter_code
_entity_poly.pdbx_strand_id
1 'polypeptide(L)'
;MSQPTRLRLLAAAEQVILREGVTALTVRRVGEVSGLNPTLVTYHFGSVAGLLGELCECNLGPMREAWAALDQPEAEEFDTDELLRIWLGPLLAPAAFDRQGRALVVLDEIAAHGAPEPREAVWGEMAGVATRVHRLLAPRLPWLAAEETAARLRYIAGAALGPPPRRTQGADAAAQARELERLCRFAGAALGGDGG
;
A
#
# COMPACT_ATOMS: atom_id res chain seq x y z
N MET A 1 -29.97 -4.99 7.18
CA MET A 1 -29.25 -4.16 8.19
C MET A 1 -27.98 -3.66 7.55
N SER A 2 -27.70 -2.36 7.68
CA SER A 2 -27.22 -1.54 6.56
C SER A 2 -25.69 -1.50 6.41
N GLN A 3 -25.23 -1.51 5.16
CA GLN A 3 -23.85 -1.22 4.71
C GLN A 3 -23.14 -0.10 5.53
N PRO A 4 -23.81 0.99 5.93
CA PRO A 4 -23.28 2.00 6.86
C PRO A 4 -22.61 1.48 8.14
N THR A 5 -23.20 0.50 8.84
CA THR A 5 -22.63 -0.01 10.10
C THR A 5 -21.30 -0.70 9.86
N ARG A 6 -21.23 -1.47 8.78
CA ARG A 6 -20.06 -2.22 8.39
C ARG A 6 -18.89 -1.31 8.01
N LEU A 7 -19.17 -0.27 7.22
CA LEU A 7 -18.18 0.74 6.85
C LEU A 7 -17.67 1.53 8.06
N ARG A 8 -18.51 1.81 9.06
CA ARG A 8 -18.07 2.46 10.31
C ARG A 8 -17.11 1.61 11.13
N LEU A 9 -17.30 0.29 11.16
CA LEU A 9 -16.40 -0.63 11.85
C LEU A 9 -15.05 -0.75 11.12
N LEU A 10 -15.05 -0.81 9.78
CA LEU A 10 -13.83 -0.76 8.97
C LEU A 10 -13.05 0.54 9.16
N ALA A 11 -13.74 1.69 9.13
CA ALA A 11 -13.14 2.99 9.38
C ALA A 11 -12.51 3.10 10.77
N ALA A 12 -13.19 2.57 11.80
CA ALA A 12 -12.64 2.54 13.15
C ALA A 12 -11.41 1.62 13.26
N ALA A 13 -11.44 0.46 12.59
CA ALA A 13 -10.30 -0.45 12.56
C ALA A 13 -9.08 0.20 11.89
N GLU A 14 -9.27 0.90 10.77
CA GLU A 14 -8.20 1.62 10.09
C GLU A 14 -7.60 2.72 10.97
N GLN A 15 -8.43 3.47 11.69
CA GLN A 15 -7.97 4.49 12.63
C GLN A 15 -7.15 3.89 13.79
N VAL A 16 -7.56 2.73 14.31
CA VAL A 16 -6.78 2.02 15.35
C VAL A 16 -5.41 1.63 14.80
N ILE A 17 -5.35 1.03 13.61
CA ILE A 17 -4.07 0.60 13.01
C ILE A 17 -3.15 1.80 12.77
N LEU A 18 -3.66 2.88 12.17
CA LEU A 18 -2.85 4.06 11.86
C LEU A 18 -2.30 4.77 13.11
N ARG A 19 -2.98 4.67 14.25
CA ARG A 19 -2.61 5.39 15.49
C ARG A 19 -1.85 4.53 16.49
N GLU A 20 -2.21 3.24 16.57
CA GLU A 20 -1.83 2.35 17.67
C GLU A 20 -1.18 1.05 17.16
N GLY A 21 -1.16 0.82 15.84
CA GLY A 21 -0.68 -0.41 15.22
C GLY A 21 -1.71 -1.54 15.25
N VAL A 22 -1.48 -2.57 14.45
CA VAL A 22 -2.45 -3.69 14.32
C VAL A 22 -2.55 -4.56 15.58
N THR A 23 -1.52 -4.59 16.42
CA THR A 23 -1.52 -5.34 17.69
C THR A 23 -2.52 -4.79 18.71
N ALA A 24 -2.90 -3.51 18.61
CA ALA A 24 -3.94 -2.89 19.42
C ALA A 24 -5.37 -3.24 18.94
N LEU A 25 -5.51 -3.87 17.77
CA LEU A 25 -6.81 -4.13 17.17
C LEU A 25 -7.54 -5.26 17.89
N THR A 26 -8.61 -4.91 18.59
CA THR A 26 -9.51 -5.86 19.24
C THR A 26 -10.96 -5.50 19.00
N VAL A 27 -11.88 -6.45 19.14
CA VAL A 27 -13.33 -6.22 19.03
C VAL A 27 -13.78 -5.07 19.95
N ARG A 28 -13.28 -5.04 21.19
CA ARG A 28 -13.55 -3.97 22.14
C ARG A 28 -13.02 -2.64 21.66
N ARG A 29 -11.76 -2.57 21.21
CA ARG A 29 -11.13 -1.34 20.75
C ARG A 29 -11.84 -0.75 19.53
N VAL A 30 -12.24 -1.60 18.59
CA VAL A 30 -13.04 -1.19 17.42
C VAL A 30 -14.40 -0.65 17.85
N GLY A 31 -15.07 -1.28 18.83
CA GLY A 31 -16.34 -0.78 19.39
C GLY A 31 -16.18 0.60 20.04
N GLU A 32 -15.12 0.80 20.82
CA GLU A 32 -14.79 2.09 21.47
C GLU A 32 -14.57 3.20 20.44
N VAL A 33 -13.75 2.96 19.40
CA VAL A 33 -13.44 3.97 18.36
C VAL A 33 -14.63 4.23 17.44
N SER A 34 -15.40 3.19 17.10
CA SER A 34 -16.59 3.35 16.23
C SER A 34 -17.81 3.94 16.94
N GLY A 35 -17.83 3.92 18.27
CA GLY A 35 -19.01 4.24 19.09
C GLY A 35 -20.14 3.23 18.92
N LEU A 36 -19.83 1.99 18.54
CA LEU A 36 -20.78 0.91 18.27
C LEU A 36 -20.61 -0.25 19.25
N ASN A 37 -21.63 -1.10 19.35
CA ASN A 37 -21.55 -2.32 20.14
C ASN A 37 -20.43 -3.24 19.60
N PRO A 38 -19.44 -3.64 20.41
CA PRO A 38 -18.36 -4.55 19.98
C PRO A 38 -18.85 -5.85 19.33
N THR A 39 -19.99 -6.39 19.76
CA THR A 39 -20.55 -7.64 19.18
C THR A 39 -20.87 -7.53 17.69
N LEU A 40 -21.00 -6.31 17.15
CA LEU A 40 -21.21 -6.09 15.72
C LEU A 40 -20.00 -6.49 14.88
N VAL A 41 -18.79 -6.52 15.45
CA VAL A 41 -17.60 -7.00 14.74
C VAL A 41 -17.72 -8.49 14.44
N THR A 42 -18.01 -9.31 15.45
CA THR A 42 -18.17 -10.76 15.25
C THR A 42 -19.40 -11.07 14.39
N TYR A 43 -20.47 -10.26 14.50
CA TYR A 43 -21.66 -10.40 13.66
C TYR A 43 -21.38 -10.12 12.17
N HIS A 44 -20.63 -9.06 11.83
CA HIS A 44 -20.43 -8.64 10.43
C HIS A 44 -19.23 -9.26 9.73
N PHE A 45 -18.22 -9.67 10.50
CA PHE A 45 -16.93 -10.13 9.97
C PHE A 45 -16.53 -11.51 10.50
N GLY A 46 -17.31 -12.09 11.41
CA GLY A 46 -17.01 -13.37 12.07
C GLY A 46 -15.91 -13.26 13.14
N SER A 47 -14.84 -12.50 12.88
CA SER A 47 -13.70 -12.33 13.77
C SER A 47 -12.94 -11.02 13.49
N VAL A 48 -11.97 -10.67 14.34
CA VAL A 48 -11.02 -9.59 14.05
C VAL A 48 -10.16 -9.93 12.83
N ALA A 49 -9.83 -11.20 12.60
CA ALA A 49 -9.09 -11.63 11.42
C ALA A 49 -9.93 -11.40 10.13
N GLY A 50 -11.23 -11.69 10.16
CA GLY A 50 -12.14 -11.41 9.05
C GLY A 50 -12.30 -9.91 8.77
N LEU A 51 -12.34 -9.09 9.83
CA LEU A 51 -12.34 -7.63 9.72
C LEU A 51 -11.04 -7.13 9.07
N LEU A 52 -9.89 -7.69 9.47
CA LEU A 52 -8.59 -7.36 8.88
C LEU A 52 -8.50 -7.78 7.41
N GLY A 53 -9.01 -8.96 7.04
CA GLY A 53 -9.00 -9.42 5.66
C GLY A 53 -9.75 -8.47 4.74
N GLU A 54 -10.92 -7.98 5.15
CA GLU A 54 -11.62 -6.99 4.34
C GLU A 54 -11.02 -5.60 4.37
N LEU A 55 -10.48 -5.15 5.51
CA LEU A 55 -9.79 -3.88 5.55
C LEU A 55 -8.55 -3.89 4.63
N CYS A 56 -7.87 -5.04 4.56
CA CYS A 56 -6.80 -5.30 3.61
C CYS A 56 -7.29 -5.15 2.17
N GLU A 57 -8.40 -5.79 1.79
CA GLU A 57 -8.99 -5.63 0.45
C GLU A 57 -9.43 -4.20 0.14
N CYS A 58 -9.98 -3.46 1.10
CA CYS A 58 -10.36 -2.05 0.91
C CYS A 58 -9.16 -1.16 0.55
N ASN A 59 -7.97 -1.48 1.07
CA ASN A 59 -6.74 -0.73 0.81
C ASN A 59 -5.98 -1.26 -0.42
N LEU A 60 -5.93 -2.58 -0.62
CA LEU A 60 -5.27 -3.21 -1.77
C LEU A 60 -6.04 -3.05 -3.08
N GLY A 61 -7.36 -3.09 -3.05
CA GLY A 61 -8.22 -3.03 -4.24
C GLY A 61 -7.87 -1.86 -5.16
N PRO A 62 -7.87 -0.61 -4.67
CA PRO A 62 -7.48 0.55 -5.48
C PRO A 62 -6.04 0.49 -5.99
N MET A 63 -5.10 -0.08 -5.22
CA MET A 63 -3.71 -0.22 -5.66
C MET A 63 -3.59 -1.22 -6.81
N ARG A 64 -4.27 -2.36 -6.68
CA ARG A 64 -4.36 -3.41 -7.69
C ARG A 64 -4.97 -2.88 -8.99
N GLU A 65 -6.07 -2.14 -8.90
CA GLU A 65 -6.71 -1.51 -10.07
C GLU A 65 -5.75 -0.56 -10.78
N ALA A 66 -5.01 0.27 -10.03
CA ALA A 66 -4.03 1.18 -10.61
C ALA A 66 -2.83 0.46 -11.25
N TRP A 67 -2.43 -0.70 -10.72
CA TRP A 67 -1.35 -1.52 -11.29
C TRP A 67 -1.79 -2.40 -12.45
N ALA A 68 -3.09 -2.53 -12.74
CA ALA A 68 -3.59 -3.40 -13.80
C ALA A 68 -3.02 -3.08 -15.19
N ALA A 69 -2.60 -1.83 -15.41
CA ALA A 69 -1.92 -1.42 -16.65
C ALA A 69 -0.57 -2.12 -16.84
N LEU A 70 0.14 -2.52 -15.77
CA LEU A 70 1.43 -3.22 -15.84
C LEU A 70 1.30 -4.69 -16.27
N ASP A 71 0.08 -5.24 -16.24
CA ASP A 71 -0.25 -6.59 -16.70
C ASP A 71 -0.61 -6.64 -18.18
N GLN A 72 -0.85 -5.49 -18.81
CA GLN A 72 -1.24 -5.42 -20.22
C GLN A 72 -0.03 -5.50 -21.16
N PRO A 73 -0.17 -6.05 -22.38
CA PRO A 73 0.90 -6.06 -23.38
C PRO A 73 1.44 -4.65 -23.68
N GLU A 74 0.58 -3.63 -23.70
CA GLU A 74 0.91 -2.23 -23.94
C GLU A 74 1.90 -1.66 -22.91
N ALA A 75 2.05 -2.32 -21.75
CA ALA A 75 3.04 -1.93 -20.75
C ALA A 75 4.48 -1.98 -21.27
N GLU A 76 4.75 -2.78 -22.31
CA GLU A 76 6.05 -2.85 -22.96
C GLU A 76 6.39 -1.58 -23.74
N GLU A 77 5.39 -0.77 -24.11
CA GLU A 77 5.57 0.50 -24.83
C GLU A 77 5.81 1.70 -23.88
N PHE A 78 5.42 1.58 -22.60
CA PHE A 78 5.61 2.65 -21.62
C PHE A 78 7.09 2.99 -21.44
N ASP A 79 7.40 4.28 -21.34
CA ASP A 79 8.74 4.71 -20.97
C ASP A 79 9.03 4.44 -19.48
N THR A 80 10.30 4.61 -19.07
CA THR A 80 10.72 4.39 -17.67
C THR A 80 9.94 5.28 -16.70
N ASP A 81 9.66 6.53 -17.07
CA ASP A 81 8.97 7.48 -16.21
C ASP A 81 7.50 7.11 -16.03
N GLU A 82 6.82 6.66 -17.09
CA GLU A 82 5.45 6.13 -17.06
C GLU A 82 5.36 4.90 -16.15
N LEU A 83 6.27 3.93 -16.31
CA LEU A 83 6.34 2.75 -15.46
C LEU A 83 6.54 3.11 -13.98
N LEU A 84 7.45 4.05 -13.70
CA LEU A 84 7.67 4.53 -12.34
C LEU A 84 6.43 5.21 -11.75
N ARG A 85 5.72 6.03 -12.52
CA ARG A 85 4.49 6.69 -12.05
C ARG A 85 3.37 5.68 -11.76
N ILE A 86 3.16 4.72 -12.65
CA ILE A 86 2.13 3.66 -12.47
C ILE A 86 2.45 2.81 -11.24
N TRP A 87 3.73 2.45 -11.04
CA TRP A 87 4.13 1.66 -9.89
C TRP A 87 4.05 2.43 -8.56
N LEU A 88 4.64 3.63 -8.51
CA LEU A 88 4.85 4.39 -7.27
C LEU A 88 3.64 5.20 -6.83
N GLY A 89 2.78 5.61 -7.77
CA GLY A 89 1.58 6.40 -7.47
C GLY A 89 0.70 5.77 -6.39
N PRO A 90 0.29 4.49 -6.57
CA PRO A 90 -0.55 3.80 -5.60
C PRO A 90 0.07 3.63 -4.20
N LEU A 91 1.40 3.58 -4.11
CA LEU A 91 2.12 3.50 -2.82
C LEU A 91 1.93 4.76 -1.95
N LEU A 92 1.55 5.88 -2.56
CA LEU A 92 1.27 7.15 -1.89
C LEU A 92 -0.23 7.40 -1.68
N ALA A 93 -1.10 6.45 -2.07
CA ALA A 93 -2.55 6.60 -1.97
C ALA A 93 -3.03 6.77 -0.51
N PRO A 94 -4.10 7.55 -0.29
CA PRO A 94 -4.71 7.66 1.03
C PRO A 94 -5.23 6.30 1.50
N ALA A 95 -5.36 6.13 2.81
CA ALA A 95 -6.03 4.96 3.37
C ALA A 95 -7.53 4.95 2.99
N ALA A 96 -8.15 3.79 2.98
CA ALA A 96 -9.50 3.60 2.44
C ALA A 96 -10.58 4.42 3.18
N PHE A 97 -10.39 4.66 4.47
CA PHE A 97 -11.33 5.33 5.37
C PHE A 97 -10.75 6.56 6.09
N ASP A 98 -9.43 6.78 6.03
CA ASP A 98 -8.75 7.97 6.54
C ASP A 98 -7.90 8.64 5.45
N ARG A 99 -8.39 9.77 4.93
CA ARG A 99 -7.69 10.58 3.91
C ARG A 99 -6.39 11.20 4.42
N GLN A 100 -6.17 11.25 5.74
CA GLN A 100 -4.92 11.72 6.33
C GLN A 100 -3.92 10.56 6.53
N GLY A 101 -4.40 9.32 6.49
CA GLY A 101 -3.58 8.11 6.50
C GLY A 101 -3.11 7.72 5.10
N ARG A 102 -2.19 6.75 5.02
CA ARG A 102 -1.77 6.13 3.76
C ARG A 102 -2.09 4.64 3.78
N ALA A 103 -2.66 4.13 2.69
CA ALA A 103 -2.99 2.71 2.54
C ALA A 103 -1.77 1.82 2.79
N LEU A 104 -0.61 2.22 2.24
CA LEU A 104 0.63 1.47 2.40
C LEU A 104 1.05 1.31 3.88
N VAL A 105 0.75 2.26 4.76
CA VAL A 105 1.07 2.14 6.20
C VAL A 105 0.17 1.12 6.88
N VAL A 106 -1.12 1.10 6.52
CA VAL A 106 -2.08 0.09 7.04
C VAL A 106 -1.64 -1.31 6.59
N LEU A 107 -1.26 -1.45 5.32
CA LEU A 107 -0.82 -2.72 4.75
C LEU A 107 0.53 -3.19 5.32
N ASP A 108 1.47 -2.28 5.57
CA ASP A 108 2.76 -2.58 6.24
C ASP A 108 2.52 -3.15 7.66
N GLU A 109 1.64 -2.54 8.44
CA GLU A 109 1.27 -3.04 9.78
C GLU A 109 0.62 -4.44 9.72
N ILE A 110 -0.30 -4.66 8.78
CA ILE A 110 -0.94 -5.97 8.57
C ILE A 110 0.10 -7.01 8.15
N ALA A 111 1.00 -6.65 7.23
CA ALA A 111 2.07 -7.54 6.77
C ALA A 111 3.07 -7.89 7.88
N ALA A 112 3.36 -6.95 8.77
CA ALA A 112 4.31 -7.18 9.87
C ALA A 112 3.70 -7.98 11.02
N HIS A 113 2.44 -7.72 11.37
CA HIS A 113 1.87 -8.13 12.66
C HIS A 113 0.42 -8.65 12.59
N GLY A 114 -0.21 -8.65 11.42
CA GLY A 114 -1.58 -9.12 11.22
C GLY A 114 -1.72 -10.65 11.26
N ALA A 115 -2.96 -11.13 11.07
CA ALA A 115 -3.26 -12.56 10.97
C ALA A 115 -2.62 -13.19 9.70
N PRO A 116 -2.37 -14.52 9.67
CA PRO A 116 -1.64 -15.17 8.58
C PRO A 116 -2.23 -14.92 7.19
N GLU A 117 -3.54 -15.10 7.01
CA GLU A 117 -4.20 -14.97 5.70
C GLU A 117 -4.12 -13.53 5.14
N PRO A 118 -4.52 -12.46 5.88
CA PRO A 118 -4.31 -11.09 5.40
C PRO A 118 -2.83 -10.75 5.14
N ARG A 119 -1.92 -11.26 5.96
CA ARG A 119 -0.47 -11.04 5.78
C ARG A 119 0.03 -11.63 4.46
N GLU A 120 -0.33 -12.88 4.19
CA GLU A 120 0.03 -13.58 2.95
C GLU A 120 -0.56 -12.89 1.72
N ALA A 121 -1.80 -12.37 1.82
CA ALA A 121 -2.41 -11.59 0.75
C ALA A 121 -1.60 -10.32 0.44
N VAL A 122 -1.22 -9.53 1.44
CA VAL A 122 -0.38 -8.33 1.22
C VAL A 122 0.96 -8.69 0.59
N TRP A 123 1.64 -9.72 1.11
CA TRP A 123 2.93 -10.15 0.57
C TRP A 123 2.82 -10.62 -0.88
N GLY A 124 1.79 -11.40 -1.22
CA GLY A 124 1.54 -11.88 -2.57
C GLY A 124 1.36 -10.73 -3.56
N GLU A 125 0.57 -9.72 -3.20
CA GLU A 125 0.38 -8.54 -4.04
C GLU A 125 1.65 -7.74 -4.26
N MET A 126 2.38 -7.44 -3.17
CA MET A 126 3.60 -6.64 -3.25
C MET A 126 4.69 -7.38 -4.04
N ALA A 127 4.83 -8.70 -3.85
CA ALA A 127 5.77 -9.51 -4.62
C ALA A 127 5.39 -9.59 -6.10
N GLY A 128 4.09 -9.71 -6.40
CA GLY A 128 3.57 -9.73 -7.77
C GLY A 128 3.89 -8.44 -8.51
N VAL A 129 3.57 -7.27 -7.94
CA VAL A 129 3.88 -5.98 -8.59
C VAL A 129 5.39 -5.76 -8.73
N ALA A 130 6.19 -6.11 -7.72
CA ALA A 130 7.65 -6.00 -7.80
C ALA A 130 8.23 -6.84 -8.96
N THR A 131 7.71 -8.05 -9.16
CA THR A 131 8.11 -8.93 -10.26
C THR A 131 7.76 -8.34 -11.63
N ARG A 132 6.55 -7.78 -11.78
CA ARG A 132 6.11 -7.13 -13.03
C ARG A 132 6.96 -5.92 -13.37
N VAL A 133 7.21 -5.06 -12.38
CA VAL A 133 8.03 -3.84 -12.54
C VAL A 133 9.46 -4.21 -12.89
N HIS A 134 10.05 -5.20 -12.24
CA HIS A 134 11.40 -5.68 -12.58
C HIS A 134 11.47 -6.18 -14.02
N ARG A 135 10.51 -7.02 -14.45
CA ARG A 135 10.41 -7.51 -15.83
C ARG A 135 10.35 -6.37 -16.86
N LEU A 136 9.56 -5.34 -16.59
CA LEU A 136 9.38 -4.21 -17.50
C LEU A 136 10.61 -3.28 -17.51
N LEU A 137 11.23 -3.03 -16.36
CA LEU A 137 12.36 -2.09 -16.28
C LEU A 137 13.71 -2.71 -16.66
N ALA A 138 13.94 -4.00 -16.39
CA ALA A 138 15.25 -4.63 -16.60
C ALA A 138 15.80 -4.49 -18.05
N PRO A 139 15.01 -4.67 -19.13
CA PRO A 139 15.50 -4.47 -20.50
C PRO A 139 15.92 -3.02 -20.80
N ARG A 140 15.40 -2.04 -20.04
CA ARG A 140 15.71 -0.61 -20.17
C ARG A 140 16.94 -0.19 -19.37
N LEU A 141 17.47 -1.10 -18.54
CA LEU A 141 18.61 -0.87 -17.64
C LEU A 141 19.74 -1.88 -17.93
N PRO A 142 20.23 -2.02 -19.18
CA PRO A 142 21.21 -3.05 -19.54
C PRO A 142 22.57 -2.89 -18.84
N TRP A 143 22.83 -1.74 -18.23
CA TRP A 143 24.03 -1.48 -17.43
C TRP A 143 23.93 -1.99 -15.98
N LEU A 144 22.76 -2.44 -15.53
CA LEU A 144 22.56 -3.02 -14.20
C LEU A 144 22.41 -4.53 -14.29
N ALA A 145 23.14 -5.25 -13.43
CA ALA A 145 22.88 -6.67 -13.22
C ALA A 145 21.46 -6.87 -12.67
N ALA A 146 20.83 -7.99 -13.00
CA ALA A 146 19.44 -8.27 -12.61
C ALA A 146 19.21 -8.20 -11.08
N GLU A 147 20.18 -8.66 -10.29
CA GLU A 147 20.15 -8.59 -8.82
C GLU A 147 20.24 -7.15 -8.30
N GLU A 148 21.07 -6.31 -8.93
CA GLU A 148 21.22 -4.90 -8.58
C GLU A 148 19.96 -4.11 -8.93
N THR A 149 19.33 -4.40 -10.08
CA THR A 149 18.03 -3.84 -10.44
C THR A 149 16.98 -4.20 -9.39
N ALA A 150 16.89 -5.48 -8.99
CA ALA A 150 15.95 -5.92 -7.96
C ALA A 150 16.22 -5.24 -6.60
N ALA A 151 17.49 -5.07 -6.22
CA ALA A 151 17.88 -4.39 -4.99
C ALA A 151 17.45 -2.90 -5.01
N ARG A 152 17.76 -2.18 -6.08
CA ARG A 152 17.37 -0.77 -6.26
C ARG A 152 15.86 -0.58 -6.22
N LEU A 153 15.09 -1.43 -6.90
CA LEU A 153 13.62 -1.38 -6.86
C LEU A 153 13.09 -1.60 -5.43
N ARG A 154 13.66 -2.55 -4.68
CA ARG A 154 13.29 -2.75 -3.27
C ARG A 154 13.63 -1.54 -2.39
N TYR A 155 14.75 -0.87 -2.62
CA TYR A 155 15.11 0.37 -1.90
C TYR A 155 14.16 1.52 -2.23
N ILE A 156 13.79 1.67 -3.50
CA ILE A 156 12.81 2.66 -3.98
C ILE A 156 11.43 2.42 -3.32
N ALA A 157 10.96 1.17 -3.29
CA ALA A 157 9.71 0.82 -2.60
C ALA A 157 9.77 1.17 -1.09
N GLY A 158 10.91 0.89 -0.43
CA GLY A 158 11.14 1.28 0.96
C GLY A 158 11.12 2.80 1.18
N ALA A 159 11.60 3.58 0.22
CA ALA A 159 11.56 5.04 0.28
C ALA A 159 10.13 5.59 0.21
N ALA A 160 9.22 4.95 -0.55
CA ALA A 160 7.81 5.34 -0.61
C ALA A 160 7.14 5.26 0.78
N LEU A 161 7.52 4.26 1.57
CA LEU A 161 7.04 4.07 2.92
C LEU A 161 7.63 5.10 3.90
N GLY A 162 8.92 5.46 3.77
CA GLY A 162 9.62 6.52 4.53
C GLY A 162 9.87 6.18 6.01
N PRO A 163 10.75 6.86 6.75
CA PRO A 163 11.12 6.46 8.12
C PRO A 163 9.98 6.63 9.15
N PRO A 164 10.00 5.90 10.28
CA PRO A 164 9.13 6.16 11.41
C PRO A 164 9.51 7.47 12.14
N PRO A 165 8.54 8.21 12.75
CA PRO A 165 7.11 7.98 12.65
C PRO A 165 6.62 8.23 11.21
N ARG A 166 5.85 7.27 10.66
CA ARG A 166 5.39 7.33 9.26
C ARG A 166 4.47 8.55 9.14
N ARG A 167 4.76 9.42 8.18
CA ARG A 167 3.97 10.65 7.99
C ARG A 167 2.51 10.30 7.69
N THR A 168 1.59 10.81 8.51
CA THR A 168 0.18 10.97 8.14
C THR A 168 0.12 12.09 7.12
N GLN A 169 -0.13 11.76 5.85
CA GLN A 169 -0.24 12.77 4.81
C GLN A 169 -1.60 13.45 4.93
N GLY A 170 -1.67 14.55 5.67
CA GLY A 170 -2.72 15.58 5.50
C GLY A 170 -2.55 16.37 4.19
N ALA A 171 -2.07 15.71 3.15
CA ALA A 171 -1.70 16.32 1.89
C ALA A 171 -2.94 16.34 0.99
N ASP A 172 -3.40 17.54 0.62
CA ASP A 172 -4.29 17.67 -0.53
C ASP A 172 -3.70 16.97 -1.77
N ALA A 173 -4.52 16.76 -2.79
CA ALA A 173 -4.09 16.08 -4.01
C ALA A 173 -2.82 16.71 -4.64
N ALA A 174 -2.61 18.02 -4.45
CA ALA A 174 -1.42 18.71 -4.97
C ALA A 174 -0.16 18.34 -4.18
N ALA A 175 -0.23 18.19 -2.86
CA ALA A 175 0.88 17.73 -2.04
C ALA A 175 1.23 16.27 -2.32
N GLN A 176 0.23 15.40 -2.57
CA GLN A 176 0.46 14.03 -3.02
C GLN A 176 1.16 13.99 -4.39
N ALA A 177 0.69 14.77 -5.36
CA ALA A 177 1.31 14.87 -6.68
C ALA A 177 2.77 15.34 -6.62
N ARG A 178 3.07 16.34 -5.79
CA ARG A 178 4.45 16.80 -5.55
C ARG A 178 5.33 15.72 -4.92
N GLU A 179 4.77 14.89 -4.04
CA GLU A 179 5.51 13.78 -3.43
C GLU A 179 5.80 12.68 -4.44
N LEU A 180 4.81 12.32 -5.28
CA LEU A 180 5.01 11.38 -6.37
C LEU A 180 6.10 11.87 -7.33
N GLU A 181 6.09 13.14 -7.70
CA GLU A 181 7.13 13.72 -8.57
C GLU A 181 8.53 13.59 -7.95
N ARG A 182 8.66 13.89 -6.64
CA ARG A 182 9.94 13.71 -5.92
C ARG A 182 10.38 12.26 -5.89
N LEU A 183 9.46 11.34 -5.62
CA LEU A 183 9.75 9.91 -5.53
C LEU A 183 10.13 9.32 -6.89
N CYS A 184 9.42 9.69 -7.97
CA CYS A 184 9.78 9.30 -9.34
C CYS A 184 11.15 9.87 -9.74
N ARG A 185 11.46 11.13 -9.40
CA ARG A 185 12.78 11.72 -9.67
C ARG A 185 13.91 10.99 -8.92
N PHE A 186 13.68 10.66 -7.65
CA PHE A 186 14.59 9.83 -6.87
C PHE A 186 14.78 8.45 -7.50
N ALA A 187 13.69 7.78 -7.88
CA ALA A 187 13.73 6.47 -8.51
C ALA A 187 14.46 6.49 -9.86
N GLY A 188 14.20 7.48 -10.71
CA GLY A 188 14.89 7.67 -11.98
C GLY A 188 16.40 7.86 -11.78
N ALA A 189 16.81 8.69 -10.81
CA ALA A 189 18.23 8.85 -10.47
C ALA A 189 18.84 7.56 -9.90
N ALA A 190 18.11 6.84 -9.05
CA ALA A 190 18.56 5.60 -8.44
C ALA A 190 18.67 4.44 -9.45
N LEU A 191 17.89 4.44 -10.53
CA LEU A 191 17.97 3.47 -11.63
C LEU A 191 18.94 3.91 -12.74
N GLY A 192 19.21 5.21 -12.83
CA GLY A 192 20.23 5.78 -13.69
C GLY A 192 21.61 5.18 -13.42
N GLY A 193 22.40 5.05 -14.48
CA GLY A 193 23.81 4.67 -14.37
C GLY A 193 24.66 5.90 -14.08
N ASP A 194 25.41 5.88 -12.98
CA ASP A 194 26.71 6.53 -13.00
C ASP A 194 27.65 5.59 -13.76
N GLY A 195 28.17 6.07 -14.88
CA GLY A 195 29.44 5.55 -15.38
C GLY A 195 30.48 5.79 -14.29
N GLY A 196 30.87 4.72 -13.61
CA GLY A 196 32.10 4.60 -12.84
C GLY A 196 32.87 3.42 -13.39
#